data_AF-A0A7Y4HX80-F1
#
_entry.id   AF-A0A7Y4HX80-F1
#
_cell.length_a   1.000
_cell.length_b   1.000
_cell.length_c   1.000
_cell.angle_alpha   90.00
_cell.angle_beta   90.00
_cell.angle_gamma   90.00
#
_symmetry.space_group_name_H-M   'P 1'
#
loop_
_entity.id
_entity.type
_entity.pdbx_description
1 polymer ?
#
loop_
_entity_poly.entity_id
_entity_poly.type
_entity_poly.pdbx_seq_one_letter_code
_entity_poly.pdbx_strand_id
1 'polypeptide(L)'
;LSEYCLPLVKKDGYFVALKGPKAEDELDEGKKALAVLGGKLIKDEELTLPGTTEERTLVLVKKVKETPKKYPRQAGTPRRKP
;
A
#
# COMPACT_ATOMS: atom_id res chain seq x y z
N LEU A 1 0.29 -3.65 5.37
CA LEU A 1 0.50 -4.29 4.05
C LEU A 1 1.72 -3.73 3.33
N SER A 2 1.86 -2.40 3.24
CA SER A 2 2.89 -1.71 2.46
C SER A 2 4.32 -2.19 2.73
N GLU A 3 4.69 -2.46 3.99
CA GLU A 3 6.03 -2.93 4.35
C GLU A 3 6.37 -4.33 3.85
N TYR A 4 5.37 -5.21 3.71
CA TYR A 4 5.61 -6.55 3.17
C TYR A 4 5.65 -6.56 1.64
N CYS A 5 4.85 -5.70 0.99
CA CYS A 5 4.70 -5.73 -0.47
C CYS A 5 5.69 -4.81 -1.20
N LEU A 6 5.89 -3.58 -0.74
CA LEU A 6 6.73 -2.60 -1.45
C LEU A 6 8.19 -3.03 -1.63
N PRO A 7 8.86 -3.75 -0.71
CA PRO A 7 10.22 -4.26 -0.94
C PRO A 7 10.33 -5.24 -2.11
N LEU A 8 9.24 -5.89 -2.50
CA LEU A 8 9.21 -6.85 -3.61
C LEU A 8 9.02 -6.17 -4.97
N VAL A 9 8.63 -4.90 -4.99
CA VAL A 9 8.36 -4.15 -6.23
C VAL A 9 9.63 -3.48 -6.73
N LYS A 10 10.00 -3.77 -7.99
CA LYS A 10 11.13 -3.11 -8.67
C LYS A 10 10.93 -1.59 -8.76
N LYS A 11 12.03 -0.84 -8.79
CA LYS A 11 11.99 0.61 -9.06
C LYS A 11 11.21 0.88 -10.36
N ASP A 12 10.40 1.92 -10.35
CA ASP A 12 9.45 2.33 -11.39
C ASP A 12 8.31 1.34 -11.68
N GLY A 13 8.23 0.23 -10.92
CA GLY A 13 7.08 -0.67 -10.91
C GLY A 13 5.88 -0.13 -10.11
N TYR A 14 4.84 -0.94 -10.04
CA TYR A 14 3.58 -0.59 -9.38
C TYR A 14 3.18 -1.63 -8.35
N PHE A 15 2.61 -1.15 -7.25
CA PHE A 15 1.93 -1.93 -6.23
C PHE A 15 0.46 -1.52 -6.24
N VAL A 16 -0.44 -2.49 -6.35
CA VAL A 16 -1.89 -2.28 -6.27
C VAL A 16 -2.41 -3.02 -5.04
N ALA A 17 -3.13 -2.31 -4.18
CA ALA A 17 -3.78 -2.90 -3.01
C ALA A 17 -5.30 -2.79 -3.15
N LEU A 18 -5.99 -3.92 -3.06
CA LEU A 18 -7.45 -3.94 -2.91
C LEU A 18 -7.78 -3.79 -1.42
N LYS A 19 -8.53 -2.76 -1.06
CA LYS A 19 -8.98 -2.45 0.30
C LYS A 19 -10.50 -2.49 0.39
N GLY A 20 -10.99 -2.56 1.63
CA GLY A 20 -12.42 -2.42 1.93
C GLY A 20 -12.90 -0.97 1.76
N PRO A 21 -14.18 -0.70 2.10
CA PRO A 21 -14.70 0.66 2.12
C PRO A 21 -13.93 1.53 3.12
N LYS A 22 -13.78 2.83 2.83
CA LYS A 22 -13.01 3.82 3.62
C LYS A 22 -11.48 3.67 3.55
N ALA A 23 -10.95 3.44 2.36
CA ALA A 23 -9.49 3.40 2.19
C ALA A 23 -8.82 4.77 2.44
N GLU A 24 -9.52 5.89 2.32
CA GLU A 24 -8.98 7.25 2.50
C GLU A 24 -8.35 7.46 3.88
N ASP A 25 -9.03 7.06 4.96
CA ASP A 25 -8.52 7.21 6.33
C ASP A 25 -7.20 6.42 6.52
N GLU A 26 -7.16 5.18 6.03
CA GLU A 26 -5.95 4.35 6.07
C GLU A 26 -4.84 4.88 5.17
N LEU A 27 -5.18 5.58 4.09
CA LEU A 27 -4.22 6.18 3.18
C LEU A 27 -3.52 7.37 3.84
N ASP A 28 -4.26 8.22 4.57
CA ASP A 28 -3.69 9.36 5.26
C ASP A 28 -2.67 8.94 6.32
N GLU A 29 -2.97 7.92 7.11
CA GLU A 29 -2.02 7.32 8.05
C GLU A 29 -0.86 6.63 7.33
N GLY A 30 -1.14 5.98 6.19
CA GLY A 30 -0.18 5.20 5.40
C GLY A 30 0.77 6.02 4.53
N LYS A 31 0.47 7.29 4.22
CA LYS A 31 1.27 8.15 3.31
C LYS A 31 2.74 8.23 3.73
N LYS A 32 3.00 8.37 5.04
CA LYS A 32 4.37 8.39 5.58
C LYS A 32 5.07 7.04 5.36
N ALA A 33 4.39 5.93 5.63
CA ALA A 33 4.95 4.59 5.44
C ALA A 33 5.25 4.32 3.96
N LEU A 34 4.36 4.71 3.04
CA LEU A 34 4.61 4.62 1.59
C LEU A 34 5.88 5.38 1.23
N ALA A 35 6.00 6.64 1.66
CA ALA A 35 7.18 7.47 1.38
C ALA A 35 8.49 6.87 1.94
N VAL A 36 8.45 6.30 3.15
CA VAL A 36 9.61 5.62 3.76
C VAL A 36 10.02 4.38 2.96
N LEU A 37 9.04 3.60 2.49
CA LEU A 37 9.23 2.37 1.73
C LEU A 37 9.44 2.60 0.22
N GLY A 38 9.51 3.85 -0.21
CA GLY A 38 9.74 4.23 -1.61
C GLY A 38 8.54 4.16 -2.54
N GLY A 39 7.34 4.06 -1.98
CA GLY A 39 6.08 4.20 -2.69
C GLY A 39 5.61 5.65 -2.76
N LYS A 40 4.89 5.99 -3.83
CA LYS A 40 4.11 7.21 -4.00
C LYS A 40 2.69 6.83 -4.41
N LEU A 41 1.69 7.28 -3.64
CA LEU A 41 0.28 7.15 -4.03
C LEU A 41 0.06 7.89 -5.35
N ILE A 42 -0.54 7.20 -6.33
CA ILE A 42 -0.87 7.76 -7.65
C ILE A 42 -2.35 8.10 -7.70
N LYS A 43 -3.19 7.14 -7.34
CA LYS A 43 -4.64 7.31 -7.22
C LYS A 43 -5.21 6.16 -6.40
N ASP A 44 -6.41 6.37 -5.93
CA ASP A 44 -7.30 5.38 -5.38
C ASP A 44 -8.61 5.42 -6.17
N GLU A 45 -9.21 4.26 -6.39
CA GLU A 45 -10.37 4.11 -7.25
C GLU A 45 -11.38 3.19 -6.58
N GLU A 46 -12.55 3.72 -6.27
CA GLU A 46 -13.65 2.98 -5.67
C GLU A 46 -14.40 2.17 -6.73
N LEU A 47 -14.80 0.96 -6.37
CA LEU A 47 -15.58 0.07 -7.22
C LEU A 47 -16.51 -0.81 -6.40
N THR A 48 -17.64 -1.16 -6.99
CA THR A 48 -18.52 -2.21 -6.47
C THR A 48 -18.16 -3.53 -7.15
N LEU A 49 -18.01 -4.60 -6.37
CA LEU A 49 -17.68 -5.90 -6.93
C LEU A 49 -18.84 -6.43 -7.80
N PRO A 50 -18.54 -7.01 -8.98
CA PRO A 50 -19.58 -7.53 -9.87
C PRO A 50 -20.45 -8.59 -9.17
N GLY A 51 -21.77 -8.43 -9.25
CA GLY A 51 -22.72 -9.37 -8.66
C GLY A 51 -22.92 -9.25 -7.16
N THR A 52 -22.35 -8.22 -6.51
CA THR A 52 -22.58 -7.92 -5.08
C THR A 52 -22.83 -6.43 -4.86
N THR A 53 -23.18 -6.06 -3.63
CA THR A 53 -23.23 -4.66 -3.18
C THR A 53 -21.98 -4.28 -2.39
N GLU A 54 -20.92 -5.09 -2.45
CA GLU A 54 -19.70 -4.84 -1.69
C GLU A 54 -18.83 -3.79 -2.36
N GLU A 55 -18.53 -2.74 -1.61
CA GLU A 55 -17.59 -1.69 -2.03
C GLU A 55 -16.14 -2.09 -1.72
N ARG A 56 -15.27 -1.76 -2.66
CA ARG A 56 -13.82 -1.94 -2.57
C ARG A 56 -13.12 -0.70 -3.12
N THR A 57 -11.90 -0.49 -2.67
CA THR A 57 -11.05 0.57 -3.21
C THR A 57 -9.74 -0.03 -3.72
N LEU A 58 -9.38 0.26 -4.96
CA LEU A 58 -8.08 -0.05 -5.53
C LEU A 58 -7.12 1.11 -5.29
N VAL A 59 -6.08 0.87 -4.51
CA VAL A 59 -5.02 1.85 -4.25
C VAL A 59 -3.83 1.57 -5.15
N LEU A 60 -3.53 2.51 -6.05
CA LEU A 60 -2.37 2.45 -6.95
C LEU A 60 -1.19 3.21 -6.38
N VAL A 61 -0.09 2.49 -6.13
CA VAL A 61 1.18 3.05 -5.63
C VAL A 61 2.29 2.82 -6.64
N LYS A 62 2.99 3.87 -7.04
CA LYS A 62 4.21 3.77 -7.87
C LYS A 62 5.45 3.62 -6.99
N LYS A 63 6.37 2.73 -7.36
CA LYS A 63 7.67 2.58 -6.73
C LYS A 63 8.64 3.61 -7.27
N VAL A 64 8.85 4.72 -6.58
CA VAL A 64 9.67 5.85 -7.08
C VAL A 64 11.14 5.78 -6.61
N LYS A 65 11.43 5.02 -5.57
CA LYS A 65 12.79 4.77 -5.07
C LYS A 65 12.89 3.37 -4.48
N GLU A 66 14.10 2.84 -4.34
CA GLU A 66 14.34 1.56 -3.68
C GLU A 66 13.88 1.58 -2.21
N THR A 67 13.46 0.43 -1.70
CA THR A 67 13.21 0.29 -0.25
C THR A 67 14.55 0.29 0.50
N PRO A 68 14.67 1.04 1.61
CA PRO A 68 15.83 0.88 2.51
C PRO A 68 15.99 -0.57 2.99
N LYS A 69 17.23 -1.07 3.03
CA LYS A 69 17.57 -2.47 3.41
C LYS A 69 17.08 -2.91 4.80
N LYS A 70 16.75 -1.97 5.68
CA LYS A 70 16.18 -2.25 7.02
C LYS A 70 14.72 -2.73 6.97
N TYR A 71 14.10 -2.73 5.79
CA TYR A 71 12.75 -3.22 5.55
C TYR A 71 12.74 -4.43 4.60
N PRO A 72 11.84 -5.39 4.79
CA PRO A 72 10.88 -5.45 5.90
C PRO A 72 11.58 -5.66 7.25
N ARG A 73 11.03 -5.08 8.31
CA ARG A 73 11.50 -5.34 9.68
C ARG A 73 11.32 -6.83 10.00
N GLN A 74 11.96 -7.27 11.08
CA GLN A 74 11.87 -8.64 11.56
C GLN A 74 10.40 -9.10 11.68
N ALA A 75 10.14 -10.37 11.35
CA ALA A 75 8.81 -10.93 11.32
C ALA A 75 8.02 -10.63 12.61
N GLY A 76 6.78 -10.18 12.47
CA GLY A 76 5.93 -9.79 13.59
C GLY A 76 6.05 -8.32 14.01
N THR A 77 7.17 -7.63 13.76
CA THR A 77 7.31 -6.18 14.05
C THR A 77 6.37 -5.30 13.22
N PRO A 78 6.19 -5.50 11.90
CA PRO A 78 5.31 -4.65 11.09
C PRO A 78 3.83 -4.71 11.52
N ARG A 79 3.40 -5.80 12.17
CA ARG A 79 2.04 -5.95 12.69
C ARG A 79 1.90 -5.35 14.10
N ARG A 80 2.93 -5.42 14.94
CA ARG A 80 2.91 -4.92 16.33
C ARG A 80 3.16 -3.42 16.42
N LYS A 81 3.89 -2.84 15.46
CA LYS A 81 4.24 -1.40 15.40
C LYS A 81 4.12 -0.92 13.95
N PRO A 82 2.89 -0.67 13.47
CA PRO A 82 2.62 -0.24 12.10
C PRO A 82 3.45 0.96 11.66
#